data_AF-A0A7S4IWT0-F1
#
_entry.id   AF-A0A7S4IWT0-F1
#
_cell.length_a   1.000
_cell.length_b   1.000
_cell.length_c   1.000
_cell.angle_alpha   90.00
_cell.angle_beta   90.00
_cell.angle_gamma   90.00
#
_symmetry.space_group_name_H-M   'P 1'
#
loop_
_entity.id
_entity.type
_entity.pdbx_description
1 polymer ?
#
loop_
_entity_poly.entity_id
_entity_poly.type
_entity_poly.pdbx_seq_one_letter_code
_entity_poly.pdbx_strand_id
1 'polypeptide(L)'
;VCDEKLRDRGVFAKMEWIQSALKHIRSGSIEELYQQFLFSDMRKSGAGCVVRDISSKHNITLKGPYVLQVNQLYNAGEPHEHRNEETSSRLLKLSLTDGEQLFF
;
A
#
# COMPACT_ATOMS: atom_id res chain seq x y z
N VAL A 1 -5.15 -18.18 -9.94
CA VAL A 1 -6.54 -17.96 -9.47
C VAL A 1 -6.61 -17.01 -8.28
N CYS A 2 -6.02 -17.31 -7.10
CA CYS A 2 -6.10 -16.37 -5.97
C CYS A 2 -5.36 -15.05 -6.20
N ASP A 3 -4.14 -15.10 -6.76
CA ASP A 3 -3.35 -13.90 -7.09
C ASP A 3 -4.10 -12.96 -8.08
N GLU A 4 -4.68 -13.52 -9.13
CA GLU A 4 -5.45 -12.77 -10.13
C GLU A 4 -6.64 -12.02 -9.50
N LYS A 5 -7.42 -12.69 -8.64
CA LYS A 5 -8.54 -12.07 -7.92
C LYS A 5 -8.11 -10.98 -6.93
N LEU A 6 -6.90 -11.06 -6.37
CA LEU A 6 -6.33 -9.98 -5.56
C LEU A 6 -5.90 -8.80 -6.43
N ARG A 7 -5.31 -9.07 -7.60
CA ARG A 7 -4.90 -8.04 -8.57
C ARG A 7 -6.10 -7.26 -9.12
N ASP A 8 -7.24 -7.90 -9.31
CA ASP A 8 -8.49 -7.22 -9.70
C ASP A 8 -8.93 -6.18 -8.66
N ARG A 9 -8.49 -6.33 -7.39
CA ARG A 9 -8.71 -5.38 -6.29
C ARG A 9 -7.54 -4.42 -6.09
N GLY A 10 -6.54 -4.43 -6.96
CA GLY A 10 -5.32 -3.63 -6.85
C GLY A 10 -4.30 -4.15 -5.84
N VAL A 11 -4.45 -5.38 -5.33
CA VAL A 11 -3.48 -6.01 -4.42
C VAL A 11 -2.46 -6.82 -5.21
N PHE A 12 -1.20 -6.49 -5.01
CA PHE A 12 -0.05 -7.17 -5.60
C PHE A 12 0.75 -7.79 -4.46
N ALA A 13 0.55 -9.08 -4.22
CA ALA A 13 1.15 -9.78 -3.09
C ALA A 13 2.21 -10.79 -3.52
N LYS A 14 3.23 -10.99 -2.69
CA LYS A 14 4.29 -11.99 -2.87
C LYS A 14 3.69 -13.39 -2.82
N MET A 15 4.14 -14.28 -3.72
CA MET A 15 3.60 -15.63 -3.82
C MET A 15 3.88 -16.44 -2.56
N GLU A 16 5.07 -16.29 -1.98
CA GLU A 16 5.46 -16.88 -0.70
C GLU A 16 4.57 -16.41 0.45
N TRP A 17 4.17 -15.14 0.44
CA TRP A 17 3.24 -14.59 1.42
C TRP A 17 1.84 -15.19 1.25
N ILE A 18 1.32 -15.24 0.01
CA ILE A 18 0.00 -15.84 -0.28
C ILE A 18 -0.03 -17.30 0.19
N GLN A 19 1.00 -18.08 -0.15
CA GLN A 19 1.09 -19.49 0.26
C GLN A 19 1.16 -19.66 1.77
N SER A 20 1.85 -18.76 2.48
CA SER A 20 1.89 -18.78 3.94
C SER A 20 0.53 -18.41 4.53
N ALA A 21 -0.11 -17.35 4.04
CA ALA A 21 -1.39 -16.87 4.53
C ALA A 21 -2.49 -17.93 4.36
N LEU A 22 -2.56 -18.60 3.21
CA LEU A 22 -3.53 -19.66 2.94
C LEU A 22 -3.48 -20.83 3.93
N LYS A 23 -2.34 -21.07 4.61
CA LYS A 23 -2.24 -22.10 5.67
C LYS A 23 -2.96 -21.72 6.96
N HIS A 24 -3.25 -20.44 7.16
CA HIS A 24 -3.82 -19.89 8.40
C HIS A 24 -5.25 -19.36 8.23
N ILE A 25 -5.74 -19.32 6.99
CA ILE A 25 -7.08 -18.85 6.64
C ILE A 25 -8.07 -20.02 6.77
N ARG A 26 -9.25 -19.77 7.35
CA ARG A 26 -10.20 -20.83 7.71
C ARG A 26 -11.03 -21.29 6.52
N SER A 27 -11.61 -20.35 5.77
CA SER A 27 -12.47 -20.68 4.62
C SER A 27 -11.70 -20.81 3.31
N GLY A 28 -10.44 -20.37 3.27
CA GLY A 28 -9.67 -20.22 2.03
C GLY A 28 -10.26 -19.18 1.07
N SER A 29 -11.21 -18.34 1.53
CA SER A 29 -11.83 -17.34 0.68
C SER A 29 -10.89 -16.19 0.35
N ILE A 30 -11.11 -15.56 -0.82
CA ILE A 30 -10.39 -14.36 -1.23
C ILE A 30 -10.64 -13.20 -0.26
N GLU A 31 -11.82 -13.15 0.35
CA GLU A 31 -12.15 -12.08 1.29
C GLU A 31 -11.32 -12.19 2.57
N GLU A 32 -11.17 -13.39 3.15
CA GLU A 32 -10.29 -13.57 4.30
C GLU A 32 -8.82 -13.30 3.93
N LEU A 33 -8.37 -13.72 2.74
CA LEU A 33 -7.00 -13.44 2.28
C LEU A 33 -6.76 -11.94 2.09
N TYR A 34 -7.74 -11.22 1.54
CA TYR A 34 -7.70 -9.77 1.39
C TYR A 34 -7.65 -9.08 2.76
N GLN A 35 -8.47 -9.52 3.72
CA GLN A 35 -8.41 -9.02 5.10
C GLN A 35 -7.04 -9.27 5.73
N GLN A 36 -6.47 -10.47 5.59
CA GLN A 36 -5.12 -10.76 6.07
C GLN A 36 -4.07 -9.84 5.44
N PHE A 37 -4.22 -9.49 4.16
CA PHE A 37 -3.33 -8.55 3.49
C PHE A 37 -3.40 -7.15 4.09
N LEU A 38 -4.59 -6.64 4.40
CA LEU A 38 -4.79 -5.31 4.99
C LEU A 38 -4.12 -5.13 6.36
N PHE A 39 -3.95 -6.21 7.11
CA PHE A 39 -3.23 -6.21 8.39
C PHE A 39 -1.74 -6.55 8.26
N SER A 40 -1.24 -6.81 7.04
CA SER A 40 0.14 -7.23 6.81
C SER A 40 1.03 -6.05 6.41
N ASP A 41 2.26 -6.04 6.92
CA ASP A 41 3.30 -5.10 6.46
C ASP A 41 3.68 -5.42 5.01
N MET A 42 3.46 -4.47 4.09
CA MET A 42 3.73 -4.63 2.67
C MET A 42 5.20 -4.91 2.35
N ARG A 43 6.16 -4.59 3.24
CA ARG A 43 7.56 -5.03 3.03
C ARG A 43 7.69 -6.55 3.03
N LYS A 44 6.79 -7.25 3.75
CA LYS A 44 6.71 -8.71 3.80
C LYS A 44 5.71 -9.27 2.80
N SER A 45 4.58 -8.58 2.58
CA SER A 45 3.46 -9.10 1.80
C SER A 45 3.38 -8.58 0.37
N GLY A 46 3.82 -7.36 0.09
CA GLY A 46 3.67 -6.68 -1.21
C GLY A 46 4.74 -7.10 -2.22
N ALA A 47 4.33 -7.19 -3.49
CA ALA A 47 5.19 -7.63 -4.61
C ALA A 47 5.58 -6.50 -5.57
N GLY A 48 5.37 -5.24 -5.18
CA GLY A 48 5.55 -4.09 -6.06
C GLY A 48 4.44 -4.00 -7.11
N CYS A 49 3.88 -2.80 -7.26
CA CYS A 49 2.80 -2.54 -8.23
C CYS A 49 2.98 -1.23 -8.98
N VAL A 50 3.79 -0.33 -8.43
CA VAL A 50 4.08 0.96 -9.03
C VAL A 50 5.32 0.83 -9.92
N VAL A 51 5.38 1.64 -10.97
CA VAL A 51 6.55 1.68 -11.87
C VAL A 51 7.81 1.94 -11.04
N ARG A 52 8.89 1.20 -11.29
CA ARG A 52 10.16 1.39 -10.58
C ARG A 52 10.67 2.83 -10.71
N ASP A 53 11.33 3.27 -9.65
CA ASP A 53 11.93 4.60 -9.52
C ASP A 53 10.90 5.72 -9.77
N ILE A 54 9.67 5.54 -9.26
CA ILE A 54 8.57 6.48 -9.47
C ILE A 54 8.93 7.91 -9.05
N SER A 55 9.74 8.05 -8.01
CA SER A 55 10.24 9.34 -7.50
C SER A 55 11.08 10.13 -8.52
N SER A 56 11.63 9.45 -9.54
CA SER A 56 12.39 10.08 -10.64
C SER A 56 11.52 10.43 -11.85
N LYS A 57 10.24 10.04 -11.86
CA LYS A 57 9.34 10.22 -12.99
C LYS A 57 8.47 11.45 -12.77
N HIS A 58 8.57 12.39 -13.70
CA HIS A 58 7.78 13.63 -13.66
C HIS A 58 6.62 13.56 -14.65
N ASN A 59 5.49 14.17 -14.29
CA ASN A 59 4.30 14.32 -15.15
C ASN A 59 3.76 13.01 -15.72
N ILE A 60 3.79 11.94 -14.93
CA ILE A 60 3.22 10.65 -15.31
C ILE A 60 1.85 10.44 -14.67
N THR A 61 1.02 9.64 -15.34
CA THR A 61 -0.28 9.21 -14.80
C THR A 61 -0.19 7.75 -14.40
N LEU A 62 -0.41 7.48 -13.10
CA LEU A 62 -0.58 6.12 -12.60
C LEU A 62 -2.02 5.64 -12.86
N LYS A 63 -2.16 4.57 -13.64
CA LYS A 63 -3.47 3.97 -13.95
C LYS A 63 -3.70 2.75 -13.05
N GLY A 64 -4.47 2.97 -11.99
CA GLY A 64 -4.83 1.95 -11.00
C GLY A 64 -5.90 0.95 -11.47
N PRO A 65 -6.38 0.08 -10.55
CA PRO A 65 -6.33 0.23 -9.09
C PRO A 65 -5.00 -0.18 -8.42
N TYR A 66 -4.65 0.49 -7.32
CA TYR A 66 -3.51 0.14 -6.46
C TYR A 66 -3.91 0.17 -4.98
N VAL A 67 -3.56 -0.88 -4.25
CA VAL A 67 -3.53 -0.88 -2.78
C VAL A 67 -2.09 -0.62 -2.35
N LEU A 68 -1.90 0.47 -1.60
CA LEU A 68 -0.61 0.94 -1.10
C LEU A 68 -0.69 1.09 0.41
N GLN A 69 0.44 0.91 1.10
CA GLN A 69 0.53 1.14 2.54
C GLN A 69 1.04 2.53 2.81
N VAL A 70 0.34 3.25 3.69
CA VAL A 70 0.82 4.52 4.25
C VAL A 70 1.93 4.18 5.26
N ASN A 71 3.16 4.57 4.95
CA ASN A 71 4.30 4.41 5.85
C ASN A 71 4.38 5.55 6.86
N GLN A 72 4.19 6.79 6.40
CA GLN A 72 4.18 7.99 7.24
C GLN A 72 3.21 9.02 6.69
N LEU A 73 2.67 9.88 7.56
CA LEU A 73 1.89 11.05 7.16
C LEU A 73 2.26 12.25 8.03
N TYR A 74 2.23 13.44 7.45
CA TYR A 74 2.36 14.70 8.20
C TYR A 74 1.64 15.83 7.47
N ASN A 75 1.23 16.85 8.23
CA ASN A 75 0.70 18.08 7.66
C ASN A 75 1.85 18.93 7.11
N ALA A 76 1.98 19.01 5.78
CA ALA A 76 2.95 19.85 5.09
C ALA A 76 2.49 21.31 4.95
N GLY A 77 1.22 21.61 5.28
CA GLY A 77 0.68 22.97 5.28
C GLY A 77 1.10 23.80 6.48
N GLU A 78 1.61 23.17 7.54
CA GLU A 78 1.99 23.82 8.80
C GLU A 78 3.50 23.70 9.08
N PRO A 79 4.09 24.66 9.83
CA PRO A 79 5.43 24.55 10.37
C PRO A 79 5.60 23.27 11.21
N HIS A 80 6.84 22.78 11.33
CA HIS A 80 7.17 21.52 12.00
C HIS A 80 6.53 21.37 13.39
N GLU A 81 6.52 22.47 14.16
CA GLU A 81 6.00 22.55 15.53
C GLU A 81 4.48 22.27 15.60
N HIS A 82 3.73 22.66 14.58
CA HIS A 82 2.27 22.58 14.54
C HIS A 82 1.74 21.45 13.66
N ARG A 83 2.61 20.56 13.12
CA ARG A 83 2.17 19.53 12.15
C ARG A 83 1.17 18.52 12.68
N ASN A 84 1.11 18.36 14.00
CA ASN A 84 0.21 17.43 14.69
C ASN A 84 -1.06 18.13 15.21
N GLU A 85 -1.16 19.45 15.06
CA GLU A 85 -2.33 20.19 15.50
C GLU A 85 -3.51 19.98 14.56
N GLU A 86 -4.70 19.99 15.13
CA GLU A 86 -5.94 19.85 14.39
C GLU A 86 -6.34 21.20 13.79
N THR A 87 -5.91 21.44 12.56
CA THR A 87 -6.26 22.65 11.79
C THR A 87 -7.36 22.37 10.79
N SER A 88 -8.15 23.40 10.46
CA SER A 88 -9.30 23.31 9.55
C SER A 88 -8.91 23.07 8.07
N SER A 89 -7.63 23.25 7.71
CA SER A 89 -7.11 23.07 6.34
C SER A 89 -5.76 22.36 6.38
N ARG A 90 -5.77 21.03 6.38
CA ARG A 90 -4.55 20.21 6.38
C ARG A 90 -4.13 19.86 4.95
N LEU A 91 -2.85 20.07 4.65
CA LEU A 91 -2.21 19.56 3.44
C LEU A 91 -1.38 18.34 3.83
N LEU A 92 -1.93 17.14 3.68
CA LEU A 92 -1.22 15.93 4.08
C LEU A 92 -0.22 15.50 3.00
N LYS A 93 1.03 15.32 3.40
CA LYS A 93 2.03 14.61 2.61
C LYS A 93 2.18 13.20 3.15
N LEU A 94 1.89 12.23 2.30
CA LEU A 94 1.93 10.81 2.64
C LEU A 94 3.18 10.18 2.06
N SER A 95 3.90 9.42 2.85
CA SER A 95 4.89 8.47 2.35
C SER A 95 4.18 7.14 2.13
N LEU A 96 4.19 6.64 0.90
CA LEU A 96 3.51 5.42 0.47
C LEU A 96 4.54 4.35 0.08
N THR A 97 4.17 3.08 0.25
CA THR A 97 4.96 1.95 -0.25
C THR A 97 4.07 0.89 -0.90
N ASP A 98 4.59 0.25 -1.93
CA ASP A 98 4.02 -0.95 -2.56
C ASP A 98 4.68 -2.25 -2.08
N GLY A 99 5.54 -2.16 -1.06
CA GLY A 99 6.33 -3.26 -0.51
C GLY A 99 7.74 -3.39 -1.08
N GLU A 100 8.03 -2.74 -2.21
CA GLU A 100 9.34 -2.77 -2.87
C GLU A 100 10.03 -1.40 -2.89
N GLN A 101 9.26 -0.31 -3.03
CA GLN A 101 9.76 1.07 -3.03
C GLN A 101 8.97 1.97 -2.08
N LEU A 102 9.60 3.08 -1.66
CA LEU A 102 9.00 4.13 -0.83
C LEU A 102 8.95 5.44 -1.64
N PHE A 103 7.80 6.09 -1.69
CA PHE A 103 7.58 7.31 -2.47
C PHE A 103 6.60 8.27 -1.79
N PHE A 104 6.45 9.47 -2.34
CA PHE A 104 5.55 10.54 -1.87
C PHE A 104 4.60 10.99 -2.98
#